data_AF-A0AA86T800-F1
#
_entry.id   AF-A0AA86T800-F1
#
_cell.length_a   1.000
_cell.length_b   1.000
_cell.length_c   1.000
_cell.angle_alpha   90.00
_cell.angle_beta   90.00
_cell.angle_gamma   90.00
#
_symmetry.space_group_name_H-M   'P 1'
#
loop_
_entity.id
_entity.type
_entity.pdbx_description
1 polymer ?
#
loop_
_entity_poly.entity_id
_entity_poly.type
_entity_poly.pdbx_seq_one_letter_code
_entity_poly.pdbx_strand_id
1 'polypeptide(L)'
;MIVDEATGEGTGRIRKTGKERAGNGLAAAHPGLTPGRQSPVVLFALRPGFMIGGCGDGLKDIRQYERGEAAESLPVIPDTRQAIRLSPAAQTEHQGAMVQHLQTMEGIVNALAAGDFWLAQMRAEAHPMFFERRMALVRQRMETYPLAFQELAVAHQAAADELARVIPSRDLVQILPRLSAVLQACSACHLAFRVERDNRGG
;
A
#
# COMPACT_ATOMS: atom_id res chain seq x y z
N MET A 1 16.59 73.77 -9.99
CA MET A 1 15.41 72.96 -10.32
C MET A 1 15.30 71.90 -9.22
N ILE A 2 14.38 71.93 -8.23
CA ILE A 2 13.04 72.56 -8.13
C ILE A 2 12.17 72.05 -9.29
N VAL A 3 11.08 71.26 -9.21
CA VAL A 3 10.18 70.70 -8.14
C VAL A 3 9.45 69.44 -8.72
N ASP A 4 8.57 68.62 -8.08
CA ASP A 4 7.95 68.55 -6.74
C ASP A 4 7.49 67.08 -6.39
N GLU A 5 6.82 66.87 -5.25
CA GLU A 5 6.01 65.66 -4.93
C GLU A 5 4.73 65.51 -5.78
N ALA A 6 4.18 64.29 -5.90
CA ALA A 6 2.74 64.08 -6.13
C ALA A 6 2.24 62.68 -5.67
N THR A 7 1.32 62.69 -4.70
CA THR A 7 0.60 61.53 -4.13
C THR A 7 -0.58 61.08 -5.02
N GLY A 8 -1.10 59.86 -4.82
CA GLY A 8 -2.30 59.39 -5.54
C GLY A 8 -2.96 58.14 -4.96
N GLU A 9 -3.81 58.31 -3.94
CA GLU A 9 -4.70 57.23 -3.46
C GLU A 9 -5.85 56.95 -4.45
N GLY A 10 -6.17 55.67 -4.66
CA GLY A 10 -7.28 55.22 -5.53
C GLY A 10 -8.26 54.31 -4.80
N THR A 11 -9.31 54.88 -4.19
CA THR A 11 -10.34 54.11 -3.47
C THR A 11 -11.44 53.59 -4.41
N GLY A 12 -11.53 52.27 -4.58
CA GLY A 12 -12.50 51.60 -5.47
C GLY A 12 -13.57 50.79 -4.75
N ARG A 13 -14.63 51.44 -4.26
CA ARG A 13 -15.78 50.77 -3.61
C ARG A 13 -16.95 50.61 -4.60
N ILE A 14 -17.27 49.37 -5.01
CA ILE A 14 -18.54 49.03 -5.67
C ILE A 14 -19.34 48.05 -4.79
N ARG A 15 -20.68 48.18 -4.84
CA ARG A 15 -21.62 47.66 -3.82
C ARG A 15 -22.86 47.04 -4.50
N LYS A 16 -23.33 45.89 -3.97
CA LYS A 16 -24.65 45.25 -4.22
C LYS A 16 -24.81 44.69 -5.65
N THR A 17 -25.60 43.65 -5.95
CA THR A 17 -26.72 42.91 -5.30
C THR A 17 -26.51 41.39 -5.52
N GLY A 18 -27.15 40.41 -4.88
CA GLY A 18 -28.30 40.39 -3.98
C GLY A 18 -29.45 39.53 -4.53
N LYS A 19 -29.54 38.23 -4.18
CA LYS A 19 -30.77 37.42 -4.35
C LYS A 19 -30.78 36.15 -3.48
N GLU A 20 -31.74 36.07 -2.56
CA GLU A 20 -32.12 34.83 -1.88
C GLU A 20 -32.89 33.88 -2.80
N ARG A 21 -32.84 32.58 -2.49
CA ARG A 21 -34.03 31.73 -2.54
C ARG A 21 -33.92 30.58 -1.53
N ALA A 22 -34.84 30.57 -0.57
CA ALA A 22 -35.12 29.41 0.28
C ALA A 22 -36.12 28.45 -0.41
N GLY A 23 -36.24 27.23 0.12
CA GLY A 23 -37.49 26.46 0.01
C GLY A 23 -37.37 24.97 -0.26
N ASN A 24 -37.62 24.16 0.78
CA ASN A 24 -38.16 22.79 0.77
C ASN A 24 -37.35 21.68 0.07
N GLY A 25 -37.44 20.41 0.46
CA GLY A 25 -38.22 19.77 1.53
C GLY A 25 -38.45 18.28 1.21
N LEU A 26 -38.98 17.52 2.19
CA LEU A 26 -39.26 16.07 2.17
C LEU A 26 -37.99 15.19 2.11
N ALA A 27 -37.72 14.29 3.05
CA ALA A 27 -38.54 13.24 3.67
C ALA A 27 -38.89 12.08 2.72
N ALA A 28 -38.06 11.05 2.75
CA ALA A 28 -38.39 9.70 2.27
C ALA A 28 -37.93 8.69 3.32
N ALA A 29 -38.88 8.18 4.11
CA ALA A 29 -38.64 7.05 5.00
C ALA A 29 -38.67 5.74 4.19
N HIS A 30 -37.67 4.88 4.39
CA HIS A 30 -37.72 3.50 3.91
C HIS A 30 -38.09 2.55 5.06
N PRO A 31 -39.33 2.02 5.10
CA PRO A 31 -39.66 0.88 5.96
C PRO A 31 -39.25 -0.44 5.28
N GLY A 32 -38.85 -1.46 6.05
CA GLY A 32 -38.79 -2.83 5.54
C GLY A 32 -37.52 -3.66 5.77
N LEU A 33 -36.88 -3.59 6.94
CA LEU A 33 -36.01 -4.67 7.39
C LEU A 33 -36.86 -5.78 8.02
N THR A 34 -37.12 -6.84 7.24
CA THR A 34 -37.82 -8.05 7.72
C THR A 34 -36.88 -8.97 8.50
N PRO A 35 -37.39 -9.75 9.48
CA PRO A 35 -36.54 -10.39 10.47
C PRO A 35 -35.87 -11.69 10.00
N GLY A 36 -34.60 -11.82 10.37
CA GLY A 36 -33.91 -13.05 10.80
C GLY A 36 -34.39 -14.40 10.24
N ARG A 37 -33.83 -14.79 9.09
CA ARG A 37 -33.79 -16.21 8.68
C ARG A 37 -32.82 -16.97 9.59
N GLN A 38 -33.36 -17.60 10.63
CA GLN A 38 -32.60 -18.42 11.57
C GLN A 38 -31.94 -19.58 10.81
N SER A 39 -30.61 -19.69 10.92
CA SER A 39 -29.88 -20.88 10.47
C SER A 39 -29.94 -21.94 11.57
N PRO A 40 -30.10 -23.23 11.24
CA PRO A 40 -30.15 -24.28 12.25
C PRO A 40 -28.80 -24.39 12.95
N VAL A 41 -28.81 -24.24 14.28
CA VAL A 41 -27.67 -24.56 15.13
C VAL A 41 -27.44 -26.07 15.05
N VAL A 42 -26.38 -26.49 14.36
CA VAL A 42 -25.95 -27.89 14.34
C VAL A 42 -25.35 -28.21 15.71
N LEU A 43 -26.19 -28.76 16.59
CA LEU A 43 -25.82 -29.20 17.92
C LEU A 43 -24.93 -30.44 17.81
N PHE A 44 -23.61 -30.26 17.79
CA PHE A 44 -22.66 -31.38 17.88
C PHE A 44 -22.79 -32.04 19.24
N ALA A 45 -23.38 -33.23 19.26
CA ALA A 45 -23.44 -34.09 20.44
C ALA A 45 -22.01 -34.51 20.84
N LEU A 46 -21.54 -34.06 21.99
CA LEU A 46 -20.30 -34.57 22.58
C LEU A 46 -20.48 -36.06 22.90
N ARG A 47 -19.71 -36.93 22.24
CA ARG A 47 -19.46 -38.28 22.74
C ARG A 47 -18.35 -38.20 23.79
N PRO A 48 -18.61 -38.50 25.08
CA PRO A 48 -17.55 -38.68 26.05
C PRO A 48 -16.84 -40.02 25.81
N GLY A 49 -15.54 -40.07 26.10
CA GLY A 49 -14.80 -41.33 26.21
C GLY A 49 -13.81 -41.63 25.08
N PHE A 50 -12.66 -40.95 25.09
CA PHE A 50 -11.40 -41.61 24.78
C PHE A 50 -10.26 -40.99 25.61
N MET A 51 -10.06 -41.54 26.81
CA MET A 51 -8.85 -41.32 27.60
C MET A 51 -7.74 -42.22 27.04
N ILE A 52 -6.80 -41.67 26.28
CA ILE A 52 -5.48 -42.28 26.13
C ILE A 52 -4.52 -41.47 27.00
N GLY A 53 -4.08 -42.08 28.10
CA GLY A 53 -2.87 -41.65 28.77
C GLY A 53 -1.65 -42.16 28.00
N GLY A 54 -0.62 -41.33 27.85
CA GLY A 54 0.64 -41.70 27.22
C GLY A 54 1.70 -40.64 27.49
N CYS A 55 2.80 -41.04 28.11
CA CYS A 55 4.00 -40.22 28.28
C CYS A 55 4.46 -39.68 26.91
N GLY A 56 5.03 -38.48 26.80
CA GLY A 56 6.33 -38.14 27.39
C GLY A 56 7.46 -38.71 26.53
N ASP A 57 8.46 -37.88 26.18
CA ASP A 57 9.67 -38.20 25.38
C ASP A 57 9.61 -38.07 23.83
N GLY A 58 8.84 -37.11 23.30
CA GLY A 58 8.91 -36.69 21.88
C GLY A 58 9.88 -35.54 21.54
N LEU A 59 10.55 -34.92 22.51
CA LEU A 59 11.24 -33.63 22.35
C LEU A 59 12.78 -33.69 22.56
N LYS A 60 13.45 -34.66 21.92
CA LYS A 60 14.93 -34.78 21.96
C LYS A 60 15.61 -34.89 20.59
N ASP A 61 14.85 -35.06 19.49
CA ASP A 61 15.41 -35.48 18.20
C ASP A 61 15.48 -34.39 17.11
N ILE A 62 15.64 -33.13 17.54
CA ILE A 62 15.93 -31.99 16.62
C ILE A 62 17.43 -31.64 16.63
N ARG A 63 18.25 -32.30 17.48
CA ARG A 63 19.68 -32.00 17.67
C ARG A 63 20.65 -32.86 16.84
N GLN A 64 20.16 -33.84 16.08
CA GLN A 64 21.04 -34.71 15.29
C GLN A 64 21.34 -34.19 13.87
N TYR A 65 20.65 -33.14 13.40
CA TYR A 65 20.92 -32.53 12.08
C TYR A 65 22.06 -31.50 12.06
N GLU A 66 22.67 -31.17 13.20
CA GLU A 66 23.78 -30.18 13.30
C GLU A 66 25.18 -30.82 13.29
N ARG A 67 25.33 -32.07 12.85
CA ARG A 67 26.64 -32.74 12.76
C ARG A 67 26.78 -33.70 11.58
N GLY A 68 26.59 -33.18 10.38
CA GLY A 68 26.94 -33.84 9.12
C GLY A 68 27.66 -32.84 8.21
N GLU A 69 28.94 -33.09 7.96
CA GLU A 69 29.86 -32.40 7.04
C GLU A 69 30.00 -30.87 7.09
N ALA A 70 31.21 -30.40 6.76
CA ALA A 70 31.43 -28.99 6.49
C ALA A 70 30.64 -28.63 5.22
N ALA A 71 29.56 -27.88 5.37
CA ALA A 71 28.75 -27.42 4.25
C ALA A 71 29.65 -26.71 3.23
N GLU A 72 29.88 -27.38 2.10
CA GLU A 72 30.62 -26.83 0.98
C GLU A 72 29.96 -25.51 0.61
N SER A 73 30.69 -24.40 0.80
CA SER A 73 30.08 -23.08 0.75
C SER A 73 29.57 -22.84 -0.66
N LEU A 74 28.25 -22.89 -0.83
CA LEU A 74 27.59 -22.66 -2.11
C LEU A 74 28.16 -21.40 -2.78
N PRO A 75 28.45 -21.44 -4.09
CA PRO A 75 29.13 -20.34 -4.78
C PRO A 75 28.35 -19.05 -4.58
N VAL A 76 29.01 -18.06 -3.96
CA VAL A 76 28.40 -16.76 -3.66
C VAL A 76 28.14 -16.02 -4.97
N ILE A 77 26.89 -16.03 -5.40
CA ILE A 77 26.45 -15.28 -6.59
C ILE A 77 26.60 -13.78 -6.28
N PRO A 78 27.40 -13.01 -7.05
CA PRO A 78 27.53 -11.58 -6.83
C PRO A 78 26.20 -10.86 -7.04
N ASP A 79 25.81 -9.99 -6.10
CA ASP A 79 24.64 -9.14 -6.24
C ASP A 79 24.93 -8.00 -7.23
N THR A 80 24.42 -8.14 -8.46
CA THR A 80 24.66 -7.23 -9.58
C THR A 80 23.82 -5.95 -9.55
N ARG A 81 22.97 -5.75 -8.53
CA ARG A 81 22.02 -4.63 -8.48
C ARG A 81 22.72 -3.31 -8.15
N GLN A 82 22.23 -2.23 -8.78
CA GLN A 82 22.73 -0.89 -8.51
C GLN A 82 22.38 -0.48 -7.06
N ALA A 83 23.41 -0.08 -6.31
CA ALA A 83 23.25 0.40 -4.94
C ALA A 83 22.69 1.82 -4.92
N ILE A 84 21.58 2.02 -4.20
CA ILE A 84 21.02 3.33 -3.87
C ILE A 84 21.43 3.67 -2.44
N ARG A 85 22.19 4.76 -2.29
CA ARG A 85 22.60 5.30 -0.99
C ARG A 85 21.54 6.25 -0.46
N LEU A 86 20.96 5.91 0.69
CA LEU A 86 19.98 6.70 1.40
C LEU A 86 20.57 7.22 2.73
N SER A 87 20.20 8.42 3.16
CA SER A 87 20.49 8.86 4.53
C SER A 87 19.73 7.97 5.53
N PRO A 88 20.16 7.84 6.81
CA PRO A 88 19.47 7.00 7.78
C PRO A 88 17.97 7.30 7.94
N ALA A 89 17.59 8.59 7.89
CA ALA A 89 16.18 9.00 7.89
C ALA A 89 15.43 8.50 6.65
N ALA A 90 16.00 8.67 5.45
CA ALA A 90 15.41 8.20 4.20
C ALA A 90 15.37 6.67 4.11
N GLN A 91 16.29 5.93 4.73
CA GLN A 91 16.23 4.47 4.85
C GLN A 91 14.98 4.04 5.65
N THR A 92 14.75 4.66 6.81
CA THR A 92 13.57 4.39 7.65
C THR A 92 12.26 4.70 6.92
N GLU A 93 12.19 5.84 6.24
CA GLU A 93 11.00 6.22 5.45
C GLU A 93 10.78 5.27 4.26
N HIS A 94 11.83 4.93 3.52
CA HIS A 94 11.75 3.98 2.40
C HIS A 94 11.31 2.59 2.89
N GLN A 95 11.88 2.08 3.99
CA GLN A 95 11.45 0.81 4.58
C GLN A 95 9.98 0.85 4.99
N GLY A 96 9.53 1.94 5.62
CA GLY A 96 8.12 2.14 5.94
C GLY A 96 7.21 2.17 4.71
N ALA A 97 7.66 2.76 3.59
CA ALA A 97 6.94 2.72 2.32
C ALA A 97 6.85 1.30 1.74
N MET A 98 7.94 0.54 1.73
CA MET A 98 7.97 -0.83 1.19
C MET A 98 7.10 -1.80 2.00
N VAL A 99 7.14 -1.71 3.34
CA VAL A 99 6.23 -2.49 4.21
C VAL A 99 4.77 -2.13 3.92
N GLN A 100 4.46 -0.84 3.79
CA GLN A 100 3.11 -0.38 3.50
C GLN A 100 2.63 -0.85 2.11
N HIS A 101 3.50 -0.91 1.10
CA HIS A 101 3.14 -1.48 -0.20
C HIS A 101 2.71 -2.94 -0.09
N LEU A 102 3.48 -3.78 0.61
CA LEU A 102 3.14 -5.18 0.80
C LEU A 102 1.79 -5.36 1.51
N GLN A 103 1.55 -4.60 2.57
CA GLN A 103 0.27 -4.58 3.31
C GLN A 103 -0.90 -4.14 2.43
N THR A 104 -0.71 -3.16 1.55
CA THR A 104 -1.77 -2.74 0.63
C THR A 104 -2.01 -3.77 -0.48
N MET A 105 -0.97 -4.41 -1.04
CA MET A 105 -1.13 -5.50 -2.01
C MET A 105 -1.88 -6.69 -1.40
N GLU A 106 -1.52 -7.11 -0.19
CA GLU A 106 -2.26 -8.12 0.57
C GLU A 106 -3.72 -7.72 0.76
N GLY A 107 -3.97 -6.47 1.19
CA GLY A 107 -5.32 -5.94 1.39
C GLY A 107 -6.15 -5.88 0.11
N ILE A 108 -5.54 -5.65 -1.06
CA ILE A 108 -6.22 -5.69 -2.36
C ILE A 108 -6.53 -7.15 -2.73
N VAL A 109 -5.56 -8.05 -2.65
CA VAL A 109 -5.75 -9.48 -2.97
C VAL A 109 -6.83 -10.11 -2.10
N ASN A 110 -6.81 -9.85 -0.79
CA ASN A 110 -7.82 -10.36 0.14
C ASN A 110 -9.23 -9.81 -0.15
N ALA A 111 -9.33 -8.53 -0.55
CA ALA A 111 -10.61 -7.94 -0.93
C ALA A 111 -11.14 -8.52 -2.25
N LEU A 112 -10.29 -8.68 -3.27
CA LEU A 112 -10.64 -9.33 -4.54
C LEU A 112 -11.06 -10.80 -4.34
N ALA A 113 -10.35 -11.55 -3.51
CA ALA A 113 -10.68 -12.93 -3.17
C ALA A 113 -12.03 -13.06 -2.43
N ALA A 114 -12.39 -12.06 -1.62
CA ALA A 114 -13.68 -11.97 -0.94
C ALA A 114 -14.82 -11.42 -1.85
N GLY A 115 -14.52 -10.98 -3.07
CA GLY A 115 -15.47 -10.29 -3.95
C GLY A 115 -15.83 -8.86 -3.52
N ASP A 116 -15.09 -8.27 -2.57
CA ASP A 116 -15.26 -6.89 -2.13
C ASP A 116 -14.47 -5.92 -3.03
N PHE A 117 -15.01 -5.73 -4.24
CA PHE A 117 -14.41 -4.85 -5.24
C PHE A 117 -14.38 -3.38 -4.79
N TRP A 118 -15.31 -2.93 -3.93
CA TRP A 118 -15.27 -1.56 -3.41
C TRP A 118 -14.08 -1.36 -2.48
N LEU A 119 -13.85 -2.28 -1.54
CA LEU A 119 -12.70 -2.22 -0.65
C LEU A 119 -11.37 -2.41 -1.40
N ALA A 120 -11.35 -3.25 -2.44
CA ALA A 120 -10.20 -3.41 -3.32
C ALA A 120 -9.87 -2.09 -4.06
N GLN A 121 -10.87 -1.39 -4.59
CA GLN A 121 -10.71 -0.09 -5.26
C GLN A 121 -10.15 0.95 -4.28
N MET A 122 -10.80 1.14 -3.13
CA MET A 122 -10.38 2.10 -2.10
C MET A 122 -8.93 1.89 -1.66
N ARG A 123 -8.47 0.63 -1.58
CA ARG A 123 -7.07 0.29 -1.28
C ARG A 123 -6.12 0.59 -2.43
N ALA A 124 -6.51 0.29 -3.67
CA ALA A 124 -5.71 0.60 -4.85
C ALA A 124 -5.55 2.12 -5.06
N GLU A 125 -6.61 2.92 -4.86
CA GLU A 125 -6.56 4.39 -4.96
C GLU A 125 -5.69 5.02 -3.86
N ALA A 126 -5.71 4.48 -2.65
CA ALA A 126 -4.91 5.01 -1.55
C ALA A 126 -3.41 4.68 -1.67
N HIS A 127 -3.03 3.60 -2.39
CA HIS A 127 -1.66 3.09 -2.49
C HIS A 127 -0.66 4.10 -3.09
N PRO A 128 -0.93 4.73 -4.27
CA PRO A 128 -0.11 5.84 -4.78
C PRO A 128 -0.02 7.02 -3.84
N MET A 129 -1.14 7.43 -3.22
CA MET A 129 -1.21 8.63 -2.38
C MET A 129 -0.28 8.54 -1.16
N PHE A 130 -0.15 7.35 -0.57
CA PHE A 130 0.82 7.11 0.51
C PHE A 130 2.27 7.09 0.03
N PHE A 131 2.53 6.56 -1.18
CA PHE A 131 3.84 6.63 -1.81
C PHE A 131 4.24 8.08 -2.05
N GLU A 132 3.42 8.85 -2.76
CA GLU A 132 3.71 10.24 -3.09
C GLU A 132 3.89 11.10 -1.85
N ARG A 133 3.06 10.93 -0.81
CA ARG A 133 3.20 11.72 0.43
C ARG A 133 4.50 11.41 1.18
N ARG A 134 4.92 10.14 1.26
CA ARG A 134 6.17 9.78 1.93
C ARG A 134 7.38 10.07 1.05
N MET A 135 7.27 9.88 -0.26
CA MET A 135 8.25 10.34 -1.23
C MET A 135 8.32 11.85 -1.34
N ALA A 136 7.29 12.64 -1.00
CA ALA A 136 7.37 14.10 -1.01
C ALA A 136 8.33 14.64 0.08
N LEU A 137 8.42 13.94 1.21
CA LEU A 137 9.45 14.19 2.24
C LEU A 137 10.85 13.87 1.69
N VAL A 138 10.95 12.81 0.87
CA VAL A 138 12.18 12.43 0.14
C VAL A 138 12.40 13.25 -1.16
N ARG A 139 11.41 13.99 -1.69
CA ARG A 139 11.46 14.65 -3.02
C ARG A 139 12.46 15.81 -3.04
N GLN A 140 12.81 16.39 -1.89
CA GLN A 140 13.98 17.24 -1.74
C GLN A 140 15.31 16.55 -2.14
N ARG A 141 15.29 15.24 -2.42
CA ARG A 141 16.42 14.43 -2.89
C ARG A 141 16.06 13.49 -4.04
N MET A 142 14.82 13.44 -4.55
CA MET A 142 14.45 12.48 -5.62
C MET A 142 15.24 12.74 -6.92
N GLU A 143 15.56 14.00 -7.19
CA GLU A 143 16.45 14.47 -8.27
C GLU A 143 17.86 13.86 -8.21
N THR A 144 18.29 13.35 -7.04
CA THR A 144 19.60 12.73 -6.86
C THR A 144 19.65 11.23 -7.17
N TYR A 145 18.51 10.60 -7.47
CA TYR A 145 18.46 9.18 -7.83
C TYR A 145 18.66 8.93 -9.33
N PRO A 146 19.19 7.76 -9.73
CA PRO A 146 19.29 7.36 -11.13
C PRO A 146 17.94 7.51 -11.86
N LEU A 147 17.95 8.03 -13.08
CA LEU A 147 16.72 8.25 -13.86
C LEU A 147 15.85 6.99 -13.96
N ALA A 148 16.48 5.83 -14.23
CA ALA A 148 15.80 4.54 -14.29
C ALA A 148 15.07 4.13 -12.97
N PHE A 149 15.52 4.60 -11.80
CA PHE A 149 14.79 4.39 -10.55
C PHE A 149 13.53 5.26 -10.49
N GLN A 150 13.63 6.51 -10.94
CA GLN A 150 12.50 7.43 -11.00
C GLN A 150 11.43 6.94 -12.00
N GLU A 151 11.86 6.45 -13.16
CA GLU A 151 11.00 5.86 -14.19
C GLU A 151 10.24 4.62 -13.67
N LEU A 152 10.91 3.71 -12.95
CA LEU A 152 10.24 2.55 -12.34
C LEU A 152 9.25 2.94 -11.23
N ALA A 153 9.55 3.99 -10.45
CA ALA A 153 8.62 4.52 -9.44
C ALA A 153 7.35 5.10 -10.10
N VAL A 154 7.50 5.84 -11.20
CA VAL A 154 6.37 6.35 -11.99
C VAL A 154 5.57 5.21 -12.65
N ALA A 155 6.25 4.20 -13.20
CA ALA A 155 5.59 3.03 -13.79
C ALA A 155 4.77 2.23 -12.77
N HIS A 156 5.27 2.07 -11.54
CA HIS A 156 4.56 1.44 -10.43
C HIS A 156 3.29 2.22 -10.04
N GLN A 157 3.38 3.55 -9.95
CA GLN A 157 2.23 4.42 -9.69
C GLN A 157 1.18 4.30 -10.81
N ALA A 158 1.59 4.42 -12.07
CA ALA A 158 0.68 4.30 -13.22
C ALA A 158 -0.02 2.93 -13.29
N ALA A 159 0.69 1.84 -12.95
CA ALA A 159 0.09 0.50 -12.87
C ALA A 159 -0.94 0.38 -11.74
N ALA A 160 -0.71 1.03 -10.59
CA ALA A 160 -1.65 1.07 -9.48
C ALA A 160 -2.89 1.92 -9.79
N ASP A 161 -2.73 3.06 -10.47
CA ASP A 161 -3.83 3.90 -10.94
C ASP A 161 -4.70 3.16 -11.99
N GLU A 162 -4.07 2.41 -12.89
CA GLU A 162 -4.75 1.53 -13.85
C GLU A 162 -5.53 0.41 -13.14
N LEU A 163 -4.94 -0.24 -12.13
CA LEU A 163 -5.60 -1.25 -11.31
C LEU A 163 -6.83 -0.67 -10.60
N ALA A 164 -6.68 0.46 -9.91
CA ALA A 164 -7.78 1.15 -9.25
C ALA A 164 -8.96 1.42 -10.20
N ARG A 165 -8.65 1.89 -11.43
CA ARG A 165 -9.66 2.22 -12.44
C ARG A 165 -10.43 1.01 -12.97
N VAL A 166 -9.82 -0.17 -13.06
CA VAL A 166 -10.49 -1.37 -13.60
C VAL A 166 -11.25 -2.18 -12.54
N ILE A 167 -10.91 -2.06 -11.25
CA ILE A 167 -11.59 -2.82 -10.17
C ILE A 167 -13.13 -2.65 -10.16
N PRO A 168 -13.71 -1.45 -10.40
CA PRO A 168 -15.16 -1.26 -10.49
C PRO A 168 -15.88 -2.12 -11.53
N SER A 169 -15.18 -2.65 -12.54
CA SER A 169 -15.75 -3.57 -13.53
C SER A 169 -16.22 -4.89 -12.93
N ARG A 170 -15.63 -5.30 -11.80
CA ARG A 170 -15.80 -6.62 -11.15
C ARG A 170 -15.39 -7.81 -12.01
N ASP A 171 -14.74 -7.56 -13.15
CA ASP A 171 -14.26 -8.58 -14.07
C ASP A 171 -12.82 -8.97 -13.73
N LEU A 172 -12.65 -10.14 -13.12
CA LEU A 172 -11.31 -10.65 -12.78
C LEU A 172 -10.42 -10.87 -14.01
N VAL A 173 -10.98 -11.09 -15.20
CA VAL A 173 -10.19 -11.21 -16.45
C VAL A 173 -9.56 -9.86 -16.82
N GLN A 174 -10.20 -8.74 -16.50
CA GLN A 174 -9.64 -7.40 -16.66
C GLN A 174 -8.75 -6.98 -15.48
N ILE A 175 -9.14 -7.32 -14.24
CA ILE A 175 -8.46 -6.87 -13.02
C ILE A 175 -7.11 -7.59 -12.81
N LEU A 176 -7.06 -8.91 -12.96
CA LEU A 176 -5.86 -9.70 -12.63
C LEU A 176 -4.63 -9.34 -13.49
N PRO A 177 -4.73 -9.03 -14.80
CA PRO A 177 -3.61 -8.50 -15.58
C PRO A 177 -3.07 -7.15 -15.05
N ARG A 178 -3.93 -6.27 -14.53
CA ARG A 178 -3.50 -5.00 -13.92
C ARG A 178 -2.80 -5.22 -12.60
N LEU A 179 -3.33 -6.13 -11.77
CA LEU A 179 -2.69 -6.57 -10.54
C LEU A 179 -1.29 -7.15 -10.82
N SER A 180 -1.16 -7.96 -11.88
CA SER A 180 0.11 -8.50 -12.34
C SER A 180 1.10 -7.39 -12.76
N ALA A 181 0.64 -6.35 -13.45
CA ALA A 181 1.49 -5.22 -13.84
C ALA A 181 2.08 -4.46 -12.63
N VAL A 182 1.31 -4.27 -11.55
CA VAL A 182 1.83 -3.69 -10.29
C VAL A 182 2.90 -4.59 -9.67
N LEU A 183 2.66 -5.89 -9.59
CA LEU A 183 3.64 -6.85 -9.05
C LEU A 183 4.91 -6.94 -9.90
N GLN A 184 4.78 -6.81 -11.23
CA GLN A 184 5.90 -6.74 -12.15
C GLN A 184 6.73 -5.47 -11.92
N ALA A 185 6.11 -4.30 -11.72
CA ALA A 185 6.81 -3.06 -11.38
C ALA A 185 7.61 -3.17 -10.06
N CYS A 186 7.02 -3.76 -9.01
CA CYS A 186 7.74 -4.10 -7.78
C CYS A 186 8.99 -4.96 -8.07
N SER A 187 8.82 -6.04 -8.84
CA SER A 187 9.91 -6.97 -9.14
C SER A 187 11.02 -6.32 -9.98
N ALA A 188 10.69 -5.50 -10.98
CA ALA A 188 11.65 -4.79 -11.82
C ALA A 188 12.54 -3.86 -10.99
N CYS A 189 11.95 -3.12 -10.05
CA CYS A 189 12.72 -2.27 -9.14
C CYS A 189 13.65 -3.09 -8.24
N HIS A 190 13.17 -4.18 -7.62
CA HIS A 190 13.98 -5.04 -6.75
C HIS A 190 15.04 -5.89 -7.47
N LEU A 191 14.90 -6.10 -8.78
CA LEU A 191 15.87 -6.77 -9.66
C LEU A 191 16.91 -5.81 -10.23
N ALA A 192 16.62 -4.52 -10.35
CA ALA A 192 17.56 -3.50 -10.80
C ALA A 192 18.34 -2.84 -9.65
N PHE A 193 17.67 -2.60 -8.52
CA PHE A 193 18.17 -1.76 -7.43
C PHE A 193 18.18 -2.47 -6.08
N ARG A 194 19.13 -2.06 -5.23
CA ARG A 194 19.19 -2.40 -3.81
C ARG A 194 19.44 -1.14 -2.99
N VAL A 195 18.79 -1.02 -1.84
CA VAL A 195 19.13 0.04 -0.87
C VAL A 195 20.35 -0.40 -0.08
N GLU A 196 21.44 0.36 -0.16
CA GLU A 196 22.63 0.13 0.64
C GLU A 196 22.37 0.62 2.06
N ARG A 197 22.41 -0.31 3.02
CA ARG A 197 22.38 0.03 4.45
C ARG A 197 23.79 0.41 4.87
N ASP A 198 23.93 1.55 5.54
CA ASP A 198 25.22 1.94 6.11
C ASP A 198 25.43 1.17 7.42
N ASN A 199 26.22 0.10 7.37
CA ASN A 199 26.49 -0.75 8.54
C ASN A 199 27.41 -0.08 9.60
N ARG A 200 27.76 1.20 9.46
CA ARG A 200 28.60 1.96 10.42
C ARG A 200 27.80 2.50 11.61
N GLY A 201 27.09 1.60 12.31
CA GLY A 201 26.21 1.95 13.43
C GLY A 201 25.95 0.77 14.36
N GLY A 202 27.01 0.24 14.97
CA GLY A 202 26.99 -0.73 16.07
C GLY A 202 28.10 -0.40 17.06
#